data_AF-A0A3Q2XF35-F1
#
_entry.id   AF-A0A3Q2XF35-F1
#
_cell.length_a   1.000
_cell.length_b   1.000
_cell.length_c   1.000
_cell.angle_alpha   90.00
_cell.angle_beta   90.00
_cell.angle_gamma   90.00
#
_symmetry.space_group_name_H-M   'P 1'
#
loop_
_entity.id
_entity.type
_entity.pdbx_description
1 polymer ?
#
loop_
_entity_poly.entity_id
_entity_poly.type
_entity_poly.pdbx_seq_one_letter_code
_entity_poly.pdbx_strand_id
1 'polypeptide(L)'
;MLTGRLLFGSGNGSLTIVQNRITAFWFKGKELALAFGLTLAFSRLGSILNFFLTQRFEAKFGMQWTLWGGALLCALGLMSAVVVSSLDKVGMRQLGLDGAIREESRKVRIGDVKRLSLRYWLLVLTIMFFYNGIFPFIADASKFVEDKYDNYTQREAAYVAGAVYDSSLVLSASAGVLIDYVGLRGIFAVACAVLTLPVFGLLAFTFVAPLVSTIWLGVTYSFAAASMWPSIPLVVPQATVGTAMGLATSVQMIGIGISNLVVGQILGTESSDSKIPLWRWQRMMIFMLANTVACIVTSSLLNVVDHRQGGTLNKLTKRSARAEREPDTEPLSRGEQAEDEDEDEPPSRSINS
;
A
#
# COMPACT_ATOMS: atom_id res chain seq x y z
N MET A 1 -11.43 -28.76 -5.03
CA MET A 1 -11.18 -27.38 -5.48
C MET A 1 -11.58 -26.32 -4.45
N LEU A 2 -12.83 -26.32 -3.96
CA LEU A 2 -13.31 -25.28 -3.01
C LEU A 2 -12.51 -25.22 -1.69
N THR A 3 -12.27 -26.38 -1.06
CA THR A 3 -11.46 -26.49 0.17
C THR A 3 -10.05 -25.94 -0.01
N GLY A 4 -9.43 -26.21 -1.18
CA GLY A 4 -8.10 -25.69 -1.52
C GLY A 4 -8.09 -24.17 -1.65
N ARG A 5 -9.13 -23.57 -2.25
CA ARG A 5 -9.27 -22.10 -2.34
C ARG A 5 -9.45 -21.45 -0.97
N LEU A 6 -10.23 -22.07 -0.09
CA LEU A 6 -10.43 -21.59 1.27
C LEU A 6 -9.14 -21.63 2.09
N LEU A 7 -8.39 -22.73 2.01
CA LEU A 7 -7.13 -22.90 2.73
C LEU A 7 -6.03 -21.97 2.19
N PHE A 8 -5.95 -21.82 0.87
CA PHE A 8 -5.03 -20.87 0.24
C PHE A 8 -5.38 -19.42 0.61
N GLY A 9 -6.66 -19.07 0.62
CA GLY A 9 -7.13 -17.72 0.99
C GLY A 9 -6.82 -17.36 2.44
N SER A 10 -7.09 -18.27 3.39
CA SER A 10 -6.80 -18.03 4.81
C SER A 10 -5.30 -17.89 5.09
N GLY A 11 -4.47 -18.69 4.40
CA GLY A 11 -3.01 -18.60 4.48
C GLY A 11 -2.46 -17.32 3.86
N ASN A 12 -2.87 -16.99 2.64
CA ASN A 12 -2.32 -15.86 1.88
C ASN A 12 -2.56 -14.50 2.58
N GLY A 13 -3.78 -14.30 3.14
CA GLY A 13 -4.09 -13.08 3.88
C GLY A 13 -3.21 -12.93 5.13
N SER A 14 -3.07 -14.01 5.91
CA SER A 14 -2.26 -14.03 7.12
C SER A 14 -0.78 -13.77 6.82
N LEU A 15 -0.24 -14.41 5.77
CA LEU A 15 1.14 -14.22 5.32
C LEU A 15 1.41 -12.76 4.93
N THR A 16 0.50 -12.15 4.18
CA THR A 16 0.62 -10.76 3.73
C THR A 16 0.63 -9.79 4.91
N ILE A 17 -0.24 -10.02 5.92
CA ILE A 17 -0.30 -9.16 7.12
C ILE A 17 0.99 -9.28 7.94
N VAL A 18 1.50 -10.49 8.14
CA VAL A 18 2.76 -10.71 8.87
C VAL A 18 3.93 -10.07 8.13
N GLN A 19 4.01 -10.25 6.81
CA GLN A 19 5.04 -9.62 5.98
C GLN A 19 5.00 -8.10 6.09
N ASN A 20 3.83 -7.47 5.90
CA ASN A 20 3.66 -6.02 6.02
C ASN A 20 4.03 -5.52 7.42
N ARG A 21 3.71 -6.27 8.48
CA ARG A 21 4.09 -5.94 9.86
C ARG A 21 5.60 -5.98 10.05
N ILE A 22 6.27 -7.04 9.60
CA ILE A 22 7.73 -7.18 9.70
C ILE A 22 8.40 -6.02 8.95
N THR A 23 7.96 -5.73 7.73
CA THR A 23 8.47 -4.61 6.93
C THR A 23 8.28 -3.27 7.66
N ALA A 24 7.09 -3.00 8.20
CA ALA A 24 6.82 -1.76 8.94
C ALA A 24 7.55 -1.66 10.29
N PHE A 25 7.94 -2.78 10.88
CA PHE A 25 8.66 -2.82 12.14
C PHE A 25 10.15 -2.50 11.96
N TRP A 26 10.79 -3.11 10.96
CA TRP A 26 12.22 -2.98 10.69
C TRP A 26 12.57 -1.72 9.91
N PHE A 27 11.73 -1.31 8.96
CA PHE A 27 11.96 -0.10 8.16
C PHE A 27 11.13 1.05 8.73
N LYS A 28 11.78 2.18 9.04
CA LYS A 28 11.12 3.39 9.57
C LYS A 28 11.58 4.63 8.81
N GLY A 29 10.72 5.65 8.79
CA GLY A 29 11.04 6.94 8.17
C GLY A 29 11.25 6.83 6.65
N LYS A 30 12.48 7.12 6.21
CA LYS A 30 12.86 7.33 4.80
C LYS A 30 13.00 6.07 3.95
N GLU A 31 12.89 4.89 4.54
CA GLU A 31 13.04 3.62 3.79
C GLU A 31 11.76 2.78 3.79
N LEU A 32 10.70 3.29 4.44
CA LEU A 32 9.48 2.55 4.64
C LEU A 32 8.70 2.36 3.32
N ALA A 33 8.54 3.40 2.50
CA ALA A 33 7.81 3.26 1.24
C ALA A 33 8.61 2.43 0.22
N LEU A 34 9.93 2.55 0.21
CA LEU A 34 10.83 1.71 -0.57
C LEU A 34 10.69 0.23 -0.19
N ALA A 35 10.70 -0.10 1.10
CA ALA A 35 10.59 -1.48 1.54
C ALA A 35 9.26 -2.12 1.14
N PHE A 36 8.15 -1.37 1.26
CA PHE A 36 6.83 -1.78 0.76
C PHE A 36 6.78 -1.88 -0.78
N GLY A 37 7.41 -0.95 -1.49
CA GLY A 37 7.49 -0.95 -2.94
C GLY A 37 8.28 -2.14 -3.49
N LEU A 38 9.39 -2.50 -2.84
CA LEU A 38 10.22 -3.65 -3.21
C LEU A 38 9.50 -4.97 -2.95
N THR A 39 8.83 -5.12 -1.80
CA THR A 39 8.03 -6.31 -1.51
C THR A 39 6.88 -6.48 -2.50
N LEU A 40 6.22 -5.38 -2.88
CA LEU A 40 5.18 -5.41 -3.91
C LEU A 40 5.77 -5.79 -5.28
N ALA A 41 6.92 -5.24 -5.66
CA ALA A 41 7.61 -5.58 -6.90
C ALA A 41 7.91 -7.10 -6.97
N PHE A 42 8.52 -7.67 -5.93
CA PHE A 42 8.78 -9.13 -5.90
C PHE A 42 7.49 -9.96 -5.96
N SER A 43 6.41 -9.52 -5.32
CA SER A 43 5.09 -10.19 -5.43
C SER A 43 4.56 -10.18 -6.88
N ARG A 44 4.72 -9.07 -7.60
CA ARG A 44 4.34 -8.95 -9.02
C ARG A 44 5.24 -9.77 -9.94
N LEU A 45 6.55 -9.79 -9.68
CA LEU A 45 7.49 -10.64 -10.41
C LEU A 45 7.10 -12.11 -10.30
N GLY A 46 6.72 -12.57 -9.10
CA GLY A 46 6.21 -13.92 -8.90
C GLY A 46 4.97 -14.24 -9.75
N SER A 47 4.05 -13.29 -9.91
CA SER A 47 2.84 -13.45 -10.73
C SER A 47 3.18 -13.60 -12.22
N ILE A 48 4.12 -12.80 -12.71
CA ILE A 48 4.59 -12.81 -14.10
C ILE A 48 5.35 -14.11 -14.39
N LEU A 49 6.26 -14.49 -13.49
CA LEU A 49 6.97 -15.75 -13.57
C LEU A 49 6.00 -16.93 -13.58
N ASN A 50 4.97 -16.92 -12.74
CA ASN A 50 3.93 -17.94 -12.76
C ASN A 50 3.21 -18.01 -14.11
N PHE A 51 2.85 -16.88 -14.72
CA PHE A 51 2.18 -16.88 -16.02
C PHE A 51 3.03 -17.52 -17.12
N PHE A 52 4.33 -17.22 -17.16
CA PHE A 52 5.24 -17.74 -18.19
C PHE A 52 5.74 -19.17 -17.92
N LEU A 53 6.13 -19.46 -16.67
CA LEU A 53 6.72 -20.75 -16.30
C LEU A 53 5.67 -21.84 -16.29
N THR A 54 4.49 -21.59 -15.71
CA THR A 54 3.45 -22.61 -15.54
C THR A 54 2.97 -23.13 -16.89
N GLN A 55 2.71 -22.24 -17.86
CA GLN A 55 2.27 -22.65 -19.20
C GLN A 55 3.35 -23.44 -19.96
N ARG A 56 4.63 -23.05 -19.83
CA ARG A 56 5.75 -23.77 -20.47
C ARG A 56 6.04 -25.12 -19.80
N PHE A 57 5.90 -25.21 -18.49
CA PHE A 57 6.10 -26.45 -17.73
C PHE A 57 4.99 -27.45 -18.02
N GLU A 58 3.74 -27.01 -18.05
CA GLU A 58 2.58 -27.86 -18.36
C GLU A 58 2.72 -28.48 -19.76
N ALA A 59 3.10 -27.67 -20.76
CA ALA A 59 3.27 -28.16 -22.13
C ALA A 59 4.37 -29.22 -22.30
N LYS A 60 5.39 -29.22 -21.42
CA LYS A 60 6.54 -30.15 -21.52
C LYS A 60 6.43 -31.37 -20.60
N PHE A 61 5.94 -31.19 -19.38
CA PHE A 61 5.98 -32.19 -18.32
C PHE A 61 4.58 -32.66 -17.88
N GLY A 62 3.51 -32.05 -18.41
CA GLY A 62 2.14 -32.36 -18.04
C GLY A 62 1.70 -31.76 -16.70
N MET A 63 0.40 -31.89 -16.42
CA MET A 63 -0.25 -31.21 -15.30
C MET A 63 0.24 -31.70 -13.93
N GLN A 64 0.47 -33.01 -13.76
CA GLN A 64 0.84 -33.60 -12.48
C GLN A 64 2.21 -33.10 -11.97
N TRP A 65 3.21 -33.01 -12.85
CA TRP A 65 4.53 -32.49 -12.50
C TRP A 65 4.52 -30.98 -12.27
N THR A 66 3.65 -30.25 -12.98
CA THR A 66 3.45 -28.81 -12.76
C THR A 66 2.91 -28.53 -11.36
N LEU A 67 1.96 -29.35 -10.87
CA LEU A 67 1.43 -29.26 -9.50
C LEU A 67 2.50 -29.54 -8.44
N TRP A 68 3.35 -30.56 -8.65
CA TRP A 68 4.49 -30.83 -7.76
C TRP A 68 5.53 -29.71 -7.76
N GLY A 69 5.76 -29.06 -8.91
CA GLY A 69 6.58 -27.86 -9.00
C GLY A 69 6.03 -26.71 -8.15
N GLY A 70 4.72 -26.49 -8.18
CA GLY A 70 4.04 -25.54 -7.30
C GLY A 70 4.19 -25.90 -5.82
N ALA A 71 4.06 -27.18 -5.46
CA ALA A 71 4.27 -27.64 -4.09
C ALA A 71 5.71 -27.40 -3.61
N LEU A 72 6.71 -27.62 -4.46
CA LEU A 72 8.12 -27.34 -4.17
C LEU A 72 8.35 -25.83 -3.94
N LEU A 73 7.76 -24.97 -4.76
CA LEU A 73 7.82 -23.52 -4.59
C LEU A 73 7.20 -23.08 -3.25
N CYS A 74 6.08 -23.69 -2.84
CA CYS A 74 5.49 -23.46 -1.52
C CYS A 74 6.42 -23.91 -0.38
N ALA A 75 7.12 -25.04 -0.55
CA ALA A 75 8.10 -25.52 0.44
C ALA A 75 9.31 -24.57 0.56
N LEU A 76 9.80 -24.03 -0.56
CA LEU A 76 10.83 -22.98 -0.55
C LEU A 76 10.31 -21.70 0.13
N GLY A 77 9.06 -21.33 -0.10
CA GLY A 77 8.38 -20.23 0.61
C GLY A 77 8.36 -20.46 2.12
N LEU A 78 8.01 -21.67 2.57
CA LEU A 78 8.03 -22.05 3.98
C LEU A 78 9.44 -21.93 4.58
N MET A 79 10.47 -22.42 3.88
CA MET A 79 11.86 -22.30 4.31
C MET A 79 12.27 -20.83 4.45
N SER A 80 11.93 -19.98 3.47
CA SER A 80 12.22 -18.55 3.54
C SER A 80 11.52 -17.87 4.72
N ALA A 81 10.27 -18.26 5.03
CA ALA A 81 9.53 -17.75 6.17
C ALA A 81 10.15 -18.17 7.51
N VAL A 82 10.66 -19.41 7.62
CA VAL A 82 11.39 -19.88 8.80
C VAL A 82 12.68 -19.07 9.00
N VAL A 83 13.44 -18.84 7.92
CA VAL A 83 14.65 -18.01 7.97
C VAL A 83 14.33 -16.60 8.45
N VAL A 84 13.35 -15.93 7.83
CA VAL A 84 12.93 -14.58 8.23
C VAL A 84 12.46 -14.53 9.68
N SER A 85 11.67 -15.52 10.12
CA SER A 85 11.19 -15.61 11.52
C SER A 85 12.33 -15.81 12.52
N SER A 86 13.35 -16.60 12.15
CA SER A 86 14.54 -16.78 12.98
C SER A 86 15.36 -15.50 13.09
N LEU A 87 15.53 -14.77 11.98
CA LEU A 87 16.23 -13.47 11.95
C LEU A 87 15.48 -12.42 12.77
N ASP A 88 14.15 -12.35 12.63
CA ASP A 88 13.29 -11.45 13.39
C ASP A 88 13.44 -11.69 14.90
N LYS A 89 13.41 -12.96 15.32
CA LYS A 89 13.59 -13.35 16.74
C LYS A 89 14.99 -13.03 17.27
N VAL A 90 16.03 -13.25 16.47
CA VAL A 90 17.40 -12.93 16.87
C VAL A 90 17.58 -11.41 16.98
N GLY A 91 17.07 -10.66 16.02
CA GLY A 91 17.12 -9.20 16.02
C GLY A 91 16.36 -8.57 17.19
N MET A 92 15.16 -9.06 17.52
CA MET A 92 14.41 -8.56 18.68
C MET A 92 15.10 -8.85 20.01
N ARG A 93 15.76 -10.01 20.14
CA ARG A 93 16.58 -10.35 21.31
C ARG A 93 17.80 -9.44 21.47
N GLN A 94 18.51 -9.19 20.37
CA GLN A 94 19.71 -8.35 20.39
C GLN A 94 19.40 -6.90 20.78
N LEU A 95 18.25 -6.39 20.36
CA LEU A 95 17.83 -5.03 20.68
C LEU A 95 17.11 -4.92 22.03
N GLY A 96 16.80 -6.04 22.70
CA GLY A 96 16.07 -6.05 23.97
C GLY A 96 14.61 -5.61 23.89
N LEU A 97 14.03 -5.49 22.69
CA LEU A 97 12.63 -5.05 22.48
C LEU A 97 11.59 -6.13 22.79
N ASP A 98 12.02 -7.38 23.01
CA ASP A 98 11.15 -8.54 23.30
C ASP A 98 10.21 -8.30 24.49
N GLY A 99 10.69 -7.61 25.54
CA GLY A 99 9.91 -7.33 26.75
C GLY A 99 8.85 -6.26 26.52
N ALA A 100 9.28 -5.09 26.04
CA ALA A 100 8.43 -3.90 25.89
C ALA A 100 7.28 -4.12 24.88
N ILE A 101 7.57 -4.72 23.72
CA ILE A 101 6.56 -4.98 22.69
C ILE A 101 5.57 -6.04 23.15
N ARG A 102 6.03 -7.09 23.82
CA ARG A 102 5.17 -8.18 24.32
C ARG A 102 4.26 -7.68 25.43
N GLU A 103 4.72 -6.76 26.26
CA GLU A 103 3.92 -6.15 27.32
C GLU A 103 2.87 -5.18 26.75
N GLU A 104 3.24 -4.33 25.79
CA GLU A 104 2.27 -3.45 25.10
C GLU A 104 1.26 -4.27 24.28
N SER A 105 1.70 -5.29 23.54
CA SER A 105 0.82 -6.16 22.76
C SER A 105 -0.18 -6.92 23.62
N ARG A 106 0.18 -7.31 24.85
CA ARG A 106 -0.73 -7.96 25.80
C ARG A 106 -1.79 -7.01 26.35
N LYS A 107 -1.52 -5.70 26.35
CA LYS A 107 -2.46 -4.65 26.76
C LYS A 107 -3.48 -4.32 25.66
N VAL A 108 -3.19 -4.60 24.39
CA VAL A 108 -4.10 -4.34 23.26
C VAL A 108 -5.34 -5.22 23.35
N ARG A 109 -6.49 -4.63 23.70
CA ARG A 109 -7.79 -5.31 23.61
C ARG A 109 -8.40 -5.03 22.24
N ILE A 110 -9.20 -5.97 21.72
CA ILE A 110 -9.96 -5.79 20.46
C ILE A 110 -10.84 -4.53 20.50
N GLY A 111 -11.24 -4.07 21.69
CA GLY A 111 -11.96 -2.80 21.88
C GLY A 111 -11.14 -1.53 21.58
N ASP A 112 -9.82 -1.56 21.69
CA ASP A 112 -8.95 -0.41 21.41
C ASP A 112 -8.88 -0.09 19.90
N VAL A 113 -9.25 -1.06 19.06
CA VAL A 113 -9.40 -0.88 17.61
C VAL A 113 -10.51 0.13 17.28
N LYS A 114 -11.58 0.18 18.11
CA LYS A 114 -12.63 1.21 17.96
C LYS A 114 -12.20 2.59 18.44
N ARG A 115 -11.10 2.69 19.21
CA ARG A 115 -10.51 3.95 19.67
C ARG A 115 -9.46 4.50 18.70
N LEU A 116 -9.20 3.81 17.58
CA LEU A 116 -8.30 4.29 16.55
C LEU A 116 -8.78 5.64 15.98
N SER A 117 -7.81 6.49 15.66
CA SER A 117 -8.07 7.87 15.23
C SER A 117 -8.93 7.92 13.97
N LEU A 118 -9.68 9.01 13.81
CA LEU A 118 -10.47 9.25 12.60
C LEU A 118 -9.60 9.26 11.33
N ARG A 119 -8.32 9.62 11.44
CA ARG A 119 -7.33 9.52 10.34
C ARG A 119 -7.15 8.09 9.86
N TYR A 120 -7.01 7.14 10.79
CA TYR A 120 -6.86 5.72 10.44
C TYR A 120 -8.09 5.20 9.68
N TRP A 121 -9.30 5.51 10.14
CA TRP A 121 -10.51 5.07 9.46
C TRP A 121 -10.69 5.69 8.08
N LEU A 122 -10.40 6.98 7.91
CA LEU A 122 -10.40 7.62 6.60
C LEU A 122 -9.35 7.04 5.66
N LEU A 123 -8.17 6.70 6.18
CA LEU A 123 -7.12 6.02 5.41
C LEU A 123 -7.58 4.64 4.95
N VAL A 124 -8.18 3.83 5.84
CA VAL A 124 -8.72 2.50 5.49
C VAL A 124 -9.82 2.61 4.44
N LEU A 125 -10.74 3.57 4.57
CA LEU A 125 -11.78 3.80 3.57
C LEU A 125 -11.22 4.24 2.22
N THR A 126 -10.20 5.12 2.23
CA THR A 126 -9.51 5.54 1.01
C THR A 126 -8.88 4.35 0.29
N ILE A 127 -8.17 3.49 1.04
CA ILE A 127 -7.60 2.23 0.51
C ILE A 127 -8.72 1.34 -0.04
N MET A 128 -9.82 1.14 0.70
CA MET A 128 -10.92 0.31 0.24
C MET A 128 -11.50 0.81 -1.10
N PHE A 129 -11.87 2.09 -1.19
CA PHE A 129 -12.47 2.64 -2.42
C PHE A 129 -11.51 2.62 -3.62
N PHE A 130 -10.22 2.92 -3.39
CA PHE A 130 -9.22 2.87 -4.46
C PHE A 130 -9.11 1.47 -5.06
N TYR A 131 -8.97 0.45 -4.21
CA TYR A 131 -8.80 -0.92 -4.66
C TYR A 131 -10.11 -1.55 -5.19
N ASN A 132 -11.27 -1.12 -4.69
CA ASN A 132 -12.58 -1.51 -5.23
C ASN A 132 -12.80 -1.02 -6.67
N GLY A 133 -12.24 0.12 -7.05
CA GLY A 133 -12.30 0.58 -8.44
C GLY A 133 -11.40 -0.24 -9.37
N ILE A 134 -10.26 -0.70 -8.88
CA ILE A 134 -9.20 -1.28 -9.72
C ILE A 134 -9.31 -2.79 -9.84
N PHE A 135 -9.43 -3.54 -8.74
CA PHE A 135 -9.33 -5.00 -8.79
C PHE A 135 -10.49 -5.69 -9.50
N PRO A 136 -11.76 -5.30 -9.30
CA PRO A 136 -12.86 -5.84 -10.08
C PRO A 136 -12.69 -5.53 -11.57
N PHE A 137 -12.22 -4.33 -11.93
CA PHE A 137 -11.90 -4.02 -13.32
C PHE A 137 -10.82 -4.94 -13.89
N ILE A 138 -9.70 -5.13 -13.19
CA ILE A 138 -8.63 -6.02 -13.66
C ILE A 138 -9.12 -7.46 -13.83
N ALA A 139 -10.00 -7.95 -12.94
CA ALA A 139 -10.54 -9.29 -13.01
C ALA A 139 -11.35 -9.54 -14.30
N ASP A 140 -12.09 -8.52 -14.76
CA ASP A 140 -12.94 -8.60 -15.95
C ASP A 140 -12.32 -7.91 -17.19
N ALA A 141 -11.14 -7.30 -17.06
CA ALA A 141 -10.51 -6.48 -18.10
C ALA A 141 -10.21 -7.27 -19.38
N SER A 142 -9.86 -8.55 -19.28
CA SER A 142 -9.60 -9.39 -20.45
C SER A 142 -10.87 -9.57 -21.28
N LYS A 143 -12.00 -9.92 -20.65
CA LYS A 143 -13.30 -10.02 -21.34
C LYS A 143 -13.78 -8.67 -21.87
N PHE A 144 -13.58 -7.60 -21.11
CA PHE A 144 -13.92 -6.25 -21.58
C PHE A 144 -13.19 -5.89 -22.88
N VAL A 145 -11.88 -6.17 -22.95
CA VAL A 145 -11.08 -5.88 -24.15
C VAL A 145 -11.52 -6.76 -25.33
N GLU A 146 -11.79 -8.04 -25.09
CA GLU A 146 -12.27 -8.98 -26.11
C GLU A 146 -13.65 -8.58 -26.68
N ASP A 147 -14.59 -8.20 -25.81
CA ASP A 147 -15.94 -7.81 -26.23
C ASP A 147 -15.98 -6.45 -26.94
N LYS A 148 -15.12 -5.50 -26.51
CA LYS A 148 -15.12 -4.13 -27.02
C LYS A 148 -14.23 -3.92 -28.26
N TYR A 149 -13.17 -4.72 -28.41
CA TYR A 149 -12.22 -4.59 -29.51
C TYR A 149 -12.18 -5.90 -30.32
N ASP A 150 -12.85 -5.92 -31.47
CA ASP A 150 -12.95 -7.11 -32.34
C ASP A 150 -11.60 -7.65 -32.85
N ASN A 151 -10.51 -6.89 -32.71
CA ASN A 151 -9.17 -7.24 -33.18
C ASN A 151 -8.30 -8.01 -32.16
N TYR A 152 -8.82 -8.31 -30.96
CA TYR A 152 -8.02 -8.98 -29.92
C TYR A 152 -8.50 -10.40 -29.66
N THR A 153 -7.56 -11.34 -29.71
CA THR A 153 -7.80 -12.70 -29.21
C THR A 153 -7.84 -12.71 -27.68
N GLN A 154 -8.51 -13.72 -27.08
CA GLN A 154 -8.58 -13.89 -25.62
C GLN A 154 -7.19 -13.86 -24.95
N ARG A 155 -6.16 -14.39 -25.63
CA ARG A 155 -4.78 -14.38 -25.14
C ARG A 155 -4.17 -12.97 -25.15
N GLU A 156 -4.37 -12.20 -26.22
CA GLU A 156 -3.87 -10.83 -26.31
C GLU A 156 -4.59 -9.90 -25.33
N ALA A 157 -5.90 -10.07 -25.17
CA ALA A 157 -6.69 -9.33 -24.18
C ALA A 157 -6.20 -9.61 -22.75
N ALA A 158 -5.85 -10.87 -22.43
CA ALA A 158 -5.25 -11.24 -21.15
C ALA A 158 -3.87 -10.58 -20.95
N TYR A 159 -3.03 -10.50 -21.99
CA TYR A 159 -1.75 -9.77 -21.91
C TYR A 159 -1.95 -8.28 -21.68
N VAL A 160 -2.92 -7.65 -22.36
CA VAL A 160 -3.25 -6.24 -22.17
C VAL A 160 -3.75 -5.95 -20.76
N ALA A 161 -4.57 -6.83 -20.19
CA ALA A 161 -5.01 -6.75 -18.80
C ALA A 161 -3.84 -6.97 -17.81
N GLY A 162 -2.94 -7.90 -18.11
CA GLY A 162 -1.73 -8.18 -17.33
C GLY A 162 -0.74 -7.01 -17.29
N ALA A 163 -0.73 -6.15 -18.32
CA ALA A 163 0.15 -4.99 -18.41
C ALA A 163 0.01 -4.01 -17.21
N VAL A 164 -1.13 -4.03 -16.53
CA VAL A 164 -1.34 -3.28 -15.27
C VAL A 164 -0.34 -3.74 -14.19
N TYR A 165 -0.13 -5.05 -14.06
CA TYR A 165 0.81 -5.61 -13.09
C TYR A 165 2.26 -5.53 -13.55
N ASP A 166 2.51 -5.63 -14.86
CA ASP A 166 3.86 -5.50 -15.44
C ASP A 166 4.40 -4.08 -15.26
N SER A 167 3.60 -3.07 -15.59
CA SER A 167 3.96 -1.66 -15.34
C SER A 167 4.16 -1.42 -13.84
N SER A 168 3.32 -2.05 -13.01
CA SER A 168 3.47 -1.92 -11.56
C SER A 168 4.72 -2.58 -11.00
N LEU A 169 5.17 -3.71 -11.55
CA LEU A 169 6.42 -4.35 -11.16
C LEU A 169 7.60 -3.37 -11.29
N VAL A 170 7.71 -2.70 -12.44
CA VAL A 170 8.82 -1.79 -12.75
C VAL A 170 8.73 -0.51 -11.92
N LEU A 171 7.52 0.00 -11.72
CA LEU A 171 7.30 1.30 -11.07
C LEU A 171 7.16 1.23 -9.55
N SER A 172 6.85 0.08 -8.94
CA SER A 172 6.60 0.02 -7.49
C SER A 172 7.82 0.42 -6.66
N ALA A 173 9.01 -0.05 -7.04
CA ALA A 173 10.24 0.30 -6.31
C ALA A 173 10.62 1.78 -6.50
N SER A 174 10.55 2.29 -7.74
CA SER A 174 10.87 3.69 -8.05
C SER A 174 9.86 4.68 -7.47
N ALA A 175 8.56 4.34 -7.48
CA ALA A 175 7.52 5.10 -6.79
C ALA A 175 7.77 5.13 -5.27
N GLY A 176 8.18 4.00 -4.68
CA GLY A 176 8.58 3.92 -3.27
C GLY A 176 9.75 4.87 -2.94
N VAL A 177 10.82 4.85 -3.75
CA VAL A 177 11.95 5.79 -3.64
C VAL A 177 11.46 7.24 -3.70
N LEU A 178 10.67 7.57 -4.72
CA LEU A 178 10.21 8.94 -4.95
C LEU A 178 9.34 9.45 -3.80
N ILE A 179 8.42 8.62 -3.30
CA ILE A 179 7.55 8.96 -2.17
C ILE A 179 8.37 9.13 -0.89
N ASP A 180 9.39 8.30 -0.67
CA ASP A 180 10.27 8.47 0.49
C ASP A 180 11.12 9.74 0.39
N TYR A 181 11.59 10.12 -0.80
CA TYR A 181 12.34 11.37 -1.02
C TYR A 181 11.47 12.63 -0.87
N VAL A 182 10.28 12.63 -1.46
CA VAL A 182 9.38 13.80 -1.49
C VAL A 182 8.58 13.91 -0.19
N GLY A 183 8.10 12.81 0.37
CA GLY A 183 7.09 12.80 1.43
C GLY A 183 5.70 13.07 0.86
N LEU A 184 4.85 13.78 1.62
CA LEU A 184 3.50 14.20 1.16
C LEU A 184 2.59 13.04 0.73
N ARG A 185 2.61 11.94 1.50
CA ARG A 185 1.94 10.69 1.16
C ARG A 185 0.43 10.87 0.97
N GLY A 186 -0.19 11.76 1.74
CA GLY A 186 -1.61 12.10 1.62
C GLY A 186 -1.95 12.80 0.30
N ILE A 187 -1.10 13.71 -0.16
CA ILE A 187 -1.31 14.42 -1.44
C ILE A 187 -1.09 13.47 -2.62
N PHE A 188 -0.08 12.58 -2.55
CA PHE A 188 0.10 11.54 -3.56
C PHE A 188 -1.11 10.61 -3.64
N ALA A 189 -1.72 10.25 -2.51
CA ALA A 189 -2.94 9.44 -2.50
C ALA A 189 -4.11 10.12 -3.24
N VAL A 190 -4.33 11.43 -3.03
CA VAL A 190 -5.35 12.20 -3.76
C VAL A 190 -5.00 12.31 -5.24
N ALA A 191 -3.75 12.67 -5.56
CA ALA A 191 -3.30 12.83 -6.93
C ALA A 191 -3.50 11.53 -7.73
N CYS A 192 -3.17 10.37 -7.15
CA CYS A 192 -3.41 9.08 -7.77
C CYS A 192 -4.90 8.83 -8.01
N ALA A 193 -5.75 9.07 -7.00
CA ALA A 193 -7.20 8.89 -7.14
C ALA A 193 -7.80 9.79 -8.24
N VAL A 194 -7.34 11.03 -8.34
CA VAL A 194 -7.76 11.96 -9.41
C VAL A 194 -7.26 11.51 -10.78
N LEU A 195 -6.01 11.05 -10.87
CA LEU A 195 -5.42 10.52 -12.11
C LEU A 195 -6.05 9.20 -12.58
N THR A 196 -6.71 8.45 -11.70
CA THR A 196 -7.45 7.24 -12.06
C THR A 196 -8.81 7.57 -12.71
N LEU A 197 -9.41 8.72 -12.42
CA LEU A 197 -10.70 9.14 -12.99
C LEU A 197 -10.71 9.19 -14.53
N PRO A 198 -9.75 9.86 -15.22
CA PRO A 198 -9.75 9.90 -16.68
C PRO A 198 -9.54 8.52 -17.31
N VAL A 199 -8.90 7.58 -16.63
CA VAL A 199 -8.69 6.21 -17.15
C VAL A 199 -10.03 5.51 -17.34
N PHE A 200 -10.91 5.54 -16.33
CA PHE A 200 -12.25 4.96 -16.44
C PHE A 200 -13.12 5.74 -17.43
N GLY A 201 -12.98 7.06 -17.52
CA GLY A 201 -13.66 7.87 -18.53
C GLY A 201 -13.27 7.48 -19.96
N LEU A 202 -11.96 7.35 -20.24
CA LEU A 202 -11.44 6.94 -21.55
C LEU A 202 -11.89 5.52 -21.92
N LEU A 203 -11.82 4.60 -20.97
CA LEU A 203 -12.26 3.22 -21.19
C LEU A 203 -13.78 3.11 -21.36
N ALA A 204 -14.58 3.97 -20.72
CA ALA A 204 -16.03 3.96 -20.86
C ALA A 204 -16.51 4.53 -22.21
N PHE A 205 -15.95 5.67 -22.64
CA PHE A 205 -16.50 6.48 -23.73
C PHE A 205 -15.66 6.45 -25.02
N THR A 206 -14.41 6.01 -24.98
CA THR A 206 -13.49 6.09 -26.11
C THR A 206 -12.97 4.70 -26.53
N PHE A 207 -12.47 4.59 -27.77
CA PHE A 207 -11.79 3.43 -28.34
C PHE A 207 -10.26 3.63 -28.40
N VAL A 208 -9.67 4.21 -27.35
CA VAL A 208 -8.21 4.33 -27.26
C VAL A 208 -7.62 2.93 -27.09
N ALA A 209 -6.43 2.68 -27.65
CA ALA A 209 -5.71 1.42 -27.49
C ALA A 209 -5.70 0.98 -26.00
N PRO A 210 -6.28 -0.19 -25.66
CA PRO A 210 -6.54 -0.57 -24.28
C PRO A 210 -5.25 -0.69 -23.44
N LEU A 211 -4.12 -0.94 -24.11
CA LEU A 211 -2.78 -0.94 -23.52
C LEU A 211 -2.41 0.40 -22.86
N VAL A 212 -2.82 1.52 -23.45
CA VAL A 212 -2.52 2.86 -22.89
C VAL A 212 -3.23 3.04 -21.56
N SER A 213 -4.51 2.66 -21.50
CA SER A 213 -5.32 2.76 -20.30
C SER A 213 -4.85 1.79 -19.21
N THR A 214 -4.45 0.56 -19.56
CA THR A 214 -3.97 -0.41 -18.57
C THR A 214 -2.59 -0.04 -18.01
N ILE A 215 -1.68 0.47 -18.84
CA ILE A 215 -0.39 1.00 -18.36
C ILE A 215 -0.61 2.22 -17.46
N TRP A 216 -1.45 3.17 -17.85
CA TRP A 216 -1.80 4.32 -17.00
C TRP A 216 -2.36 3.85 -15.66
N LEU A 217 -3.31 2.90 -15.67
CA LEU A 217 -3.88 2.34 -14.45
C LEU A 217 -2.79 1.74 -13.56
N GLY A 218 -1.85 0.97 -14.13
CA GLY A 218 -0.73 0.38 -13.39
C GLY A 218 0.22 1.42 -12.79
N VAL A 219 0.46 2.54 -13.46
CA VAL A 219 1.23 3.68 -12.91
C VAL A 219 0.52 4.23 -11.68
N THR A 220 -0.76 4.60 -11.79
CA THR A 220 -1.54 5.17 -10.67
C THR A 220 -1.65 4.20 -9.49
N TYR A 221 -1.85 2.91 -9.79
CA TYR A 221 -1.88 1.84 -8.80
C TYR A 221 -0.56 1.74 -8.01
N SER A 222 0.59 1.84 -8.68
CA SER A 222 1.90 1.70 -8.04
C SER A 222 2.18 2.82 -7.06
N PHE A 223 1.91 4.07 -7.46
CA PHE A 223 2.06 5.23 -6.60
C PHE A 223 1.09 5.21 -5.42
N ALA A 224 -0.16 4.79 -5.65
CA ALA A 224 -1.14 4.65 -4.58
C ALA A 224 -0.76 3.55 -3.58
N ALA A 225 -0.35 2.37 -4.06
CA ALA A 225 0.07 1.27 -3.19
C ALA A 225 1.31 1.65 -2.35
N ALA A 226 2.30 2.29 -2.97
CA ALA A 226 3.51 2.75 -2.31
C ALA A 226 3.28 3.92 -1.34
N SER A 227 2.19 4.67 -1.44
CA SER A 227 1.87 5.77 -0.53
C SER A 227 0.92 5.37 0.60
N MET A 228 -0.15 4.61 0.29
CA MET A 228 -1.25 4.36 1.21
C MET A 228 -0.92 3.29 2.28
N TRP A 229 -0.28 2.17 1.92
CA TRP A 229 0.05 1.12 2.89
C TRP A 229 1.11 1.54 3.90
N PRO A 230 2.21 2.20 3.49
CA PRO A 230 3.19 2.79 4.41
C PRO A 230 2.64 3.90 5.30
N SER A 231 1.42 4.40 5.04
CA SER A 231 0.78 5.42 5.86
C SER A 231 0.09 4.84 7.11
N ILE A 232 -0.32 3.57 7.08
CA ILE A 232 -0.94 2.89 8.24
C ILE A 232 -0.02 2.88 9.48
N PRO A 233 1.24 2.41 9.41
CA PRO A 233 2.11 2.30 10.58
C PRO A 233 2.58 3.67 11.11
N LEU A 234 2.33 4.76 10.36
CA LEU A 234 2.61 6.13 10.80
C LEU A 234 1.47 6.74 11.64
N VAL A 235 0.25 6.21 11.50
CA VAL A 235 -0.94 6.75 12.19
C VAL A 235 -1.41 5.90 13.36
N VAL A 236 -0.78 4.74 13.59
CA VAL A 236 -1.10 3.84 14.71
C VAL A 236 0.14 3.51 15.55
N PRO A 237 -0.02 3.25 16.86
CA PRO A 237 1.07 2.80 17.72
C PRO A 237 1.64 1.45 17.26
N GLN A 238 2.96 1.26 17.43
CA GLN A 238 3.72 0.07 17.03
C GLN A 238 3.13 -1.24 17.57
N ALA A 239 2.63 -1.24 18.80
CA ALA A 239 1.96 -2.39 19.42
C ALA A 239 0.69 -2.86 18.66
N THR A 240 0.01 -1.94 17.97
CA THR A 240 -1.26 -2.18 17.27
C THR A 240 -1.13 -2.27 15.75
N VAL A 241 0.07 -2.06 15.19
CA VAL A 241 0.30 -2.04 13.73
C VAL A 241 -0.19 -3.32 13.06
N GLY A 242 0.06 -4.49 13.65
CA GLY A 242 -0.40 -5.76 13.09
C GLY A 242 -1.93 -5.85 13.00
N THR A 243 -2.63 -5.46 14.07
CA THR A 243 -4.09 -5.44 14.12
C THR A 243 -4.67 -4.41 13.15
N ALA A 244 -4.07 -3.22 13.07
CA ALA A 244 -4.47 -2.16 12.15
C ALA A 244 -4.29 -2.58 10.67
N MET A 245 -3.13 -3.13 10.31
CA MET A 245 -2.89 -3.68 8.97
C MET A 245 -3.86 -4.81 8.62
N GLY A 246 -4.10 -5.73 9.56
CA GLY A 246 -5.05 -6.82 9.39
C GLY A 246 -6.49 -6.32 9.19
N LEU A 247 -6.94 -5.35 9.97
CA LEU A 247 -8.25 -4.75 9.81
C LEU A 247 -8.37 -4.00 8.48
N ALA A 248 -7.37 -3.19 8.11
CA ALA A 248 -7.35 -2.47 6.83
C ALA A 248 -7.44 -3.44 5.64
N THR A 249 -6.66 -4.52 5.68
CA THR A 249 -6.68 -5.58 4.65
C THR A 249 -8.02 -6.30 4.62
N SER A 250 -8.63 -6.57 5.78
CA SER A 250 -9.95 -7.21 5.86
C SER A 250 -11.04 -6.34 5.27
N VAL A 251 -11.08 -5.04 5.60
CA VAL A 251 -12.03 -4.09 5.02
C VAL A 251 -11.84 -3.97 3.52
N GLN A 252 -10.60 -3.89 3.04
CA GLN A 252 -10.30 -3.91 1.61
C GLN A 252 -10.83 -5.19 0.93
N MET A 253 -10.55 -6.37 1.47
CA MET A 253 -10.96 -7.65 0.84
C MET A 253 -12.48 -7.82 0.84
N ILE A 254 -13.17 -7.40 1.90
CA ILE A 254 -14.64 -7.35 1.94
C ILE A 254 -15.16 -6.39 0.88
N GLY A 255 -14.58 -5.19 0.77
CA GLY A 255 -14.93 -4.21 -0.26
C GLY A 255 -14.80 -4.77 -1.68
N ILE A 256 -13.69 -5.44 -1.97
CA ILE A 256 -13.44 -6.04 -3.30
C ILE A 256 -14.44 -7.17 -3.55
N GLY A 257 -14.71 -8.01 -2.53
CA GLY A 257 -15.69 -9.08 -2.62
C GLY A 257 -17.10 -8.57 -2.95
N ILE A 258 -17.57 -7.55 -2.23
CA ILE A 258 -18.86 -6.89 -2.50
C ILE A 258 -18.87 -6.27 -3.89
N SER A 259 -17.79 -5.59 -4.28
CA SER A 259 -17.69 -4.96 -5.60
C SER A 259 -17.75 -5.98 -6.73
N ASN A 260 -17.06 -7.13 -6.59
CA ASN A 260 -17.14 -8.23 -7.54
C ASN A 260 -18.54 -8.83 -7.65
N LEU A 261 -19.29 -8.92 -6.54
CA LEU A 261 -20.69 -9.36 -6.57
C LEU A 261 -21.58 -8.38 -7.34
N VAL A 262 -21.40 -7.08 -7.10
CA VAL A 262 -22.14 -6.02 -7.82
C VAL A 262 -21.80 -6.04 -9.31
N VAL A 263 -20.52 -6.15 -9.66
CA VAL A 263 -20.08 -6.26 -11.06
C VAL A 263 -20.66 -7.50 -11.73
N GLY A 264 -20.62 -8.65 -11.05
CA GLY A 264 -21.23 -9.88 -11.56
C GLY A 264 -22.72 -9.74 -11.82
N GLN A 265 -23.45 -9.02 -10.97
CA GLN A 265 -24.86 -8.70 -11.22
C GLN A 265 -25.08 -7.74 -12.39
N ILE A 266 -24.20 -6.74 -12.57
CA ILE A 266 -24.29 -5.80 -13.69
C ILE A 266 -24.02 -6.49 -15.04
N LEU A 267 -22.99 -7.35 -15.09
CA LEU A 267 -22.62 -8.09 -16.30
C LEU A 267 -23.61 -9.23 -16.60
N GLY A 268 -24.22 -9.80 -15.56
CA GLY A 268 -25.24 -10.83 -15.65
C GLY A 268 -24.68 -12.23 -15.94
N THR A 269 -25.44 -13.26 -15.55
CA THR A 269 -25.15 -14.68 -15.82
C THR A 269 -25.65 -15.13 -17.19
N GLU A 270 -25.23 -14.46 -18.26
CA GLU A 270 -25.46 -15.00 -19.60
C GLU A 270 -24.38 -16.06 -19.91
N SER A 271 -24.78 -17.14 -20.55
CA SER A 271 -23.93 -18.28 -20.90
C SER A 271 -22.69 -17.83 -21.68
N SER A 272 -21.57 -18.47 -21.40
CA SER A 272 -20.20 -18.09 -21.78
C SER A 272 -19.90 -17.93 -23.29
N ASP A 273 -20.90 -18.09 -24.16
CA ASP A 273 -20.80 -18.04 -25.63
C ASP A 273 -21.37 -16.76 -26.28
N SER A 274 -22.02 -15.88 -25.51
CA SER A 274 -22.61 -14.64 -26.07
C SER A 274 -21.83 -13.40 -25.64
N LYS A 275 -21.42 -12.57 -26.62
CA LYS A 275 -20.77 -11.27 -26.38
C LYS A 275 -21.62 -10.42 -25.45
N ILE A 276 -21.04 -9.94 -24.35
CA ILE A 276 -21.78 -9.12 -23.39
C ILE A 276 -22.04 -7.76 -24.03
N PRO A 277 -23.28 -7.24 -24.02
CA PRO A 277 -23.59 -6.00 -24.69
C PRO A 277 -22.86 -4.82 -24.02
N LEU A 278 -22.32 -3.92 -24.85
CA LEU A 278 -21.50 -2.78 -24.44
C LEU A 278 -22.15 -1.88 -23.37
N TRP A 279 -23.49 -1.79 -23.33
CA TRP A 279 -24.18 -0.99 -22.31
C TRP A 279 -24.00 -1.56 -20.89
N ARG A 280 -23.85 -2.88 -20.72
CA ARG A 280 -23.56 -3.49 -19.41
C ARG A 280 -22.14 -3.13 -18.95
N TRP A 281 -21.19 -3.18 -19.86
CA TRP A 281 -19.84 -2.70 -19.63
C TRP A 281 -19.82 -1.21 -19.26
N GLN A 282 -20.59 -0.37 -19.95
CA GLN A 282 -20.74 1.06 -19.57
C GLN A 282 -21.27 1.23 -18.14
N ARG A 283 -22.26 0.43 -17.71
CA ARG A 283 -22.77 0.49 -16.31
C ARG A 283 -21.72 0.05 -15.30
N MET A 284 -20.93 -0.99 -15.61
CA MET A 284 -19.81 -1.40 -14.78
C MET A 284 -18.79 -0.25 -14.65
N MET A 285 -18.47 0.44 -15.75
CA MET A 285 -17.54 1.57 -15.74
C MET A 285 -18.07 2.77 -14.95
N ILE A 286 -19.37 3.04 -15.01
CA ILE A 286 -20.01 4.07 -14.16
C ILE A 286 -19.90 3.70 -12.67
N PHE A 287 -20.08 2.42 -12.32
CA PHE A 287 -19.88 1.95 -10.95
C PHE A 287 -18.42 2.11 -10.50
N MET A 288 -17.43 1.83 -11.36
CA MET A 288 -16.01 2.07 -11.05
C MET A 288 -15.69 3.56 -10.90
N LEU A 289 -16.28 4.40 -11.75
CA LEU A 289 -16.15 5.85 -11.66
C LEU A 289 -16.75 6.39 -10.34
N ALA A 290 -17.90 5.87 -9.92
CA ALA A 290 -18.49 6.21 -8.62
C ALA A 290 -17.58 5.83 -7.44
N ASN A 291 -16.95 4.65 -7.48
CA ASN A 291 -15.95 4.25 -6.47
C ASN A 291 -14.71 5.18 -6.48
N THR A 292 -14.27 5.59 -7.67
CA THR A 292 -13.13 6.52 -7.81
C THR A 292 -13.48 7.90 -7.24
N VAL A 293 -14.69 8.40 -7.48
CA VAL A 293 -15.18 9.65 -6.88
C VAL A 293 -15.26 9.54 -5.35
N ALA A 294 -15.79 8.42 -4.83
CA ALA A 294 -15.80 8.17 -3.39
C ALA A 294 -14.38 8.09 -2.79
N CYS A 295 -13.41 7.54 -3.53
CA CYS A 295 -12.00 7.56 -3.16
C CYS A 295 -11.44 8.98 -3.10
N ILE A 296 -11.75 9.84 -4.08
CA ILE A 296 -11.29 11.24 -4.10
C ILE A 296 -11.86 12.00 -2.90
N VAL A 297 -13.15 11.81 -2.60
CA VAL A 297 -13.80 12.45 -1.44
C VAL A 297 -13.15 11.99 -0.14
N THR A 298 -13.00 10.68 0.08
CA THR A 298 -12.41 10.15 1.32
C THR A 298 -10.92 10.53 1.47
N SER A 299 -10.16 10.52 0.37
CA SER A 299 -8.76 10.94 0.37
C SER A 299 -8.59 12.44 0.61
N SER A 300 -9.49 13.27 0.08
CA SER A 300 -9.51 14.71 0.35
C SER A 300 -9.84 15.00 1.81
N LEU A 301 -10.86 14.33 2.36
CA LEU A 301 -11.21 14.42 3.77
C LEU A 301 -10.04 13.96 4.67
N LEU A 302 -9.34 12.89 4.30
CA LEU A 302 -8.15 12.43 5.00
C LEU A 302 -7.09 13.53 5.07
N ASN A 303 -6.80 14.21 3.96
CA ASN A 303 -5.82 15.29 3.93
C ASN A 303 -6.25 16.51 4.76
N VAL A 304 -7.53 16.88 4.71
CA VAL A 304 -8.08 17.98 5.54
C VAL A 304 -7.96 17.63 7.02
N VAL A 305 -8.33 16.41 7.41
CA VAL A 305 -8.22 15.97 8.80
C VAL A 305 -6.75 15.86 9.22
N ASP A 306 -5.87 15.32 8.38
CA ASP A 306 -4.44 15.24 8.72
C ASP A 306 -3.83 16.63 8.93
N HIS A 307 -4.16 17.60 8.05
CA HIS A 307 -3.71 18.98 8.19
C HIS A 307 -4.18 19.61 9.51
N ARG A 308 -5.43 19.39 9.91
CA ARG A 308 -5.98 19.92 11.18
C ARG A 308 -5.35 19.30 12.44
N GLN A 309 -4.62 18.22 12.29
CA GLN A 309 -4.29 17.32 13.39
C GLN A 309 -2.75 17.08 13.44
N GLY A 310 -1.97 17.97 12.83
CA GLY A 310 -0.51 18.03 12.92
C GLY A 310 0.26 17.53 11.69
N GLY A 311 -0.44 17.15 10.62
CA GLY A 311 0.13 16.92 9.29
C GLY A 311 1.07 15.71 9.18
N THR A 312 0.89 14.67 10.00
CA THR A 312 1.83 13.52 10.09
C THR A 312 2.05 12.83 8.74
N LEU A 313 1.02 12.75 7.90
CA LEU A 313 1.11 12.12 6.57
C LEU A 313 1.68 13.06 5.50
N ASN A 314 1.54 14.36 5.70
CA ASN A 314 1.97 15.41 4.79
C ASN A 314 3.28 16.11 5.19
N LYS A 315 4.05 15.53 6.11
CA LYS A 315 5.40 16.03 6.39
C LYS A 315 6.32 15.77 5.18
N LEU A 316 6.97 16.84 4.71
CA LEU A 316 8.09 16.74 3.78
C LEU A 316 9.27 16.04 4.46
N THR A 317 9.89 15.08 3.79
CA THR A 317 10.99 14.27 4.33
C THR A 317 12.17 15.11 4.83
N LYS A 318 12.45 16.26 4.20
CA LYS A 318 13.48 17.22 4.66
C LYS A 318 13.17 17.87 6.02
N ARG A 319 11.90 18.09 6.34
CA ARG A 319 11.47 18.71 7.61
C ARG A 319 11.47 17.68 8.76
N SER A 320 11.13 16.42 8.46
CA SER A 320 11.20 15.32 9.44
C SER A 320 12.65 14.97 9.83
N ALA A 321 13.57 14.97 8.85
CA ALA A 321 14.99 14.72 9.11
C ALA A 321 15.70 15.85 9.88
N ARG A 322 15.16 17.08 9.84
CA ARG A 322 15.65 18.21 10.65
C ARG A 322 15.09 18.14 12.08
N ALA A 323 13.83 17.76 12.25
CA ALA A 323 13.20 17.57 13.56
C ALA A 323 13.75 16.36 14.33
N GLU A 324 14.13 15.26 13.66
CA GLU A 324 14.80 14.11 14.30
C GLU A 324 16.28 14.39 14.65
N ARG A 325 16.89 15.43 14.07
CA ARG A 325 18.27 15.87 14.38
C ARG A 325 18.35 16.89 15.52
N GLU A 326 17.22 17.42 15.98
CA GLU A 326 17.12 18.28 17.16
C GLU A 326 16.45 17.53 18.35
N PRO A 327 17.00 16.42 18.88
CA PRO A 327 16.71 16.04 20.26
C PRO A 327 17.74 16.75 21.17
N ASP A 328 17.23 17.61 22.05
CA ASP A 328 17.95 18.21 23.19
C ASP A 328 19.13 19.14 22.88
N THR A 329 18.84 20.34 22.38
CA THR A 329 19.71 21.50 22.67
C THR A 329 18.86 22.73 22.95
N GLU A 330 18.09 22.68 24.03
CA GLU A 330 17.75 23.92 24.74
C GLU A 330 19.05 24.46 25.37
N PRO A 331 19.48 25.70 25.08
CA PRO A 331 20.65 26.27 25.74
C PRO A 331 20.24 26.75 27.13
N LEU A 332 20.43 25.90 28.14
CA LEU A 332 20.64 26.33 29.53
C LEU A 332 22.04 26.98 29.64
N SER A 333 22.22 28.14 29.03
CA SER A 333 23.37 29.04 29.30
C SER A 333 23.16 30.41 28.63
N ARG A 334 22.15 31.15 29.09
CA ARG A 334 22.09 32.60 28.84
C ARG A 334 21.47 33.27 30.06
N GLY A 335 22.27 33.35 31.11
CA GLY A 335 21.91 33.99 32.38
C GLY A 335 23.09 34.50 33.20
N GLU A 336 24.34 34.14 32.87
CA GLU A 336 25.53 34.63 33.56
C GLU A 336 26.64 34.80 32.52
N GLN A 337 26.75 36.00 31.94
CA GLN A 337 27.93 36.57 31.26
C GLN A 337 27.46 37.79 30.44
N ALA A 338 27.18 38.88 31.14
CA ALA A 338 27.15 40.24 30.57
C ALA A 338 27.07 41.24 31.72
N GLU A 339 28.19 41.43 32.41
CA GLU A 339 28.53 42.64 33.15
C GLU A 339 29.96 42.45 33.66
N ASP A 340 30.92 42.68 32.78
CA ASP A 340 32.29 43.08 33.13
C ASP A 340 32.99 43.46 31.82
N GLU A 341 33.10 44.77 31.60
CA GLU A 341 34.17 45.52 30.90
C GLU A 341 33.59 46.81 30.33
N ASP A 342 33.72 47.91 31.09
CA ASP A 342 34.00 49.23 30.54
C ASP A 342 34.93 49.98 31.52
N GLU A 343 35.90 50.68 30.91
CA GLU A 343 37.22 51.07 31.40
C GLU A 343 37.27 52.31 32.33
N ASP A 344 38.45 52.46 32.97
CA ASP A 344 39.20 53.68 33.32
C ASP A 344 39.11 54.40 34.71
N GLU A 345 40.21 54.22 35.47
CA GLU A 345 40.99 55.15 36.36
C GLU A 345 40.42 55.76 37.67
N PRO A 346 41.27 56.19 38.66
CA PRO A 346 42.31 55.49 39.42
C PRO A 346 42.07 55.64 40.97
N PRO A 347 42.95 55.19 41.90
CA PRO A 347 42.54 54.87 43.26
C PRO A 347 42.68 56.04 44.26
N SER A 348 41.62 56.32 45.03
CA SER A 348 41.71 57.13 46.25
C SER A 348 41.51 56.28 47.51
N ARG A 349 42.57 56.23 48.30
CA ARG A 349 42.70 55.71 49.67
C ARG A 349 41.56 56.15 50.61
N SER A 350 41.21 55.26 51.55
CA SER A 350 41.20 55.44 53.03
C SER A 350 39.99 54.72 53.66
N ILE A 351 40.20 53.62 54.39
CA ILE A 351 40.37 53.53 55.87
C ILE A 351 39.04 53.75 56.64
N ASN A 352 38.64 52.69 57.36
CA ASN A 352 37.80 52.60 58.57
C ASN A 352 36.41 53.28 58.54
N SER A 353 35.34 52.65 59.02
CA SER A 353 35.22 51.99 60.32
C SER A 353 33.98 51.11 60.39
#